data_AF-A0A178LHZ8-F1
#
_entry.id   AF-A0A178LHZ8-F1
#
_cell.length_a   1.000
_cell.length_b   1.000
_cell.length_c   1.000
_cell.angle_alpha   90.00
_cell.angle_beta   90.00
_cell.angle_gamma   90.00
#
_symmetry.space_group_name_H-M   'P 1'
#
loop_
_entity.id
_entity.type
_entity.pdbx_description
1 polymer ?
#
loop_
_entity_poly.entity_id
_entity_poly.type
_entity_poly.pdbx_seq_one_letter_code
_entity_poly.pdbx_strand_id
1 'polypeptide(L)'
;MTHKNARLPDITSHIELIDRFLDGSIAGPEFQLSFLEAMKSERRILNEPVYALLQELFEDADAYVEYPHLRDAPEDLDDEQLHEYARRTRQALRDLGYT
;
A
#
# COMPACT_ATOMS: atom_id res chain seq x y z
N MET A 1 15.16 -9.47 30.41
CA MET A 1 14.77 -10.00 29.08
C MET A 1 15.21 -8.96 28.06
N THR A 2 16.15 -9.31 27.20
CA THR A 2 16.88 -8.39 26.33
C THR A 2 15.96 -7.91 25.20
N HIS A 3 15.63 -6.61 25.16
CA HIS A 3 14.99 -5.99 24.00
C HIS A 3 15.98 -6.09 22.84
N LYS A 4 15.81 -7.10 21.98
CA LYS A 4 16.47 -7.14 20.68
C LYS A 4 16.05 -5.87 19.95
N ASN A 5 17.02 -5.03 19.57
CA ASN A 5 16.88 -4.09 18.47
C ASN A 5 16.44 -4.89 17.24
N ALA A 6 15.14 -5.06 17.05
CA ALA A 6 14.59 -5.63 15.84
C ALA A 6 14.73 -4.55 14.77
N ARG A 7 15.67 -4.74 13.86
CA ARG A 7 15.78 -3.90 12.66
C ARG A 7 14.45 -4.01 11.93
N LEU A 8 13.83 -2.87 11.64
CA LEU A 8 12.59 -2.79 10.87
C LEU A 8 12.71 -3.61 9.58
N PRO A 9 11.69 -4.40 9.17
CA PRO A 9 11.73 -5.12 7.91
C PRO A 9 11.91 -4.12 6.76
N ASP A 10 12.76 -4.48 5.79
CA ASP A 10 12.97 -3.69 4.59
C ASP A 10 11.74 -3.77 3.69
N ILE A 11 11.06 -2.65 3.52
CA ILE A 11 9.88 -2.48 2.67
C ILE A 11 10.08 -1.36 1.63
N THR A 12 11.33 -1.00 1.33
CA THR A 12 11.63 0.16 0.47
C THR A 12 10.91 0.09 -0.87
N SER A 13 10.82 -1.09 -1.50
CA SER A 13 10.08 -1.27 -2.76
C SER A 13 8.60 -0.92 -2.65
N HIS A 14 7.95 -1.23 -1.52
CA HIS A 14 6.53 -0.90 -1.29
C HIS A 14 6.37 0.60 -1.07
N ILE A 15 7.29 1.21 -0.32
CA ILE A 15 7.31 2.67 -0.10
C ILE A 15 7.50 3.43 -1.41
N GLU A 16 8.42 2.99 -2.27
CA GLU A 16 8.68 3.63 -3.56
C GLU A 16 7.44 3.60 -4.47
N LEU A 17 6.68 2.49 -4.49
CA LEU A 17 5.42 2.42 -5.24
C LEU A 17 4.37 3.39 -4.69
N ILE A 18 4.23 3.44 -3.36
CA ILE A 18 3.29 4.35 -2.69
C ILE A 18 3.68 5.80 -2.96
N ASP A 19 4.95 6.17 -2.81
CA ASP A 19 5.42 7.55 -3.01
C ASP A 19 5.26 7.98 -4.48
N ARG A 20 5.57 7.12 -5.46
CA ARG A 20 5.34 7.39 -6.89
C ARG A 20 3.86 7.57 -7.24
N PHE A 21 2.96 6.88 -6.54
CA PHE A 21 1.54 7.07 -6.75
C PHE A 21 1.08 8.40 -6.12
N LEU A 22 1.54 8.70 -4.90
CA LEU A 22 1.18 9.91 -4.19
C LEU A 22 1.68 11.19 -4.87
N ASP A 23 2.86 11.16 -5.49
CA ASP A 23 3.43 12.29 -6.22
C ASP A 23 2.91 12.42 -7.67
N GLY A 24 2.09 11.48 -8.13
CA GLY A 24 1.49 11.46 -9.46
C GLY A 24 2.43 10.97 -10.56
N SER A 25 3.58 10.39 -10.23
CA SER A 25 4.49 9.75 -11.19
C SER A 25 3.88 8.51 -11.84
N ILE A 26 2.93 7.85 -11.16
CA ILE A 26 2.12 6.75 -11.71
C ILE A 26 0.64 6.98 -11.41
N ALA A 27 -0.22 6.52 -12.32
CA ALA A 27 -1.68 6.61 -12.17
C ALA A 27 -2.26 5.42 -11.38
N GLY A 28 -3.52 5.53 -10.95
CA GLY A 28 -4.24 4.49 -10.21
C GLY A 28 -4.12 3.08 -10.80
N PRO A 29 -4.36 2.87 -12.11
CA PRO A 29 -4.25 1.54 -12.72
C PRO A 29 -2.82 0.95 -12.67
N GLU A 30 -1.79 1.78 -12.86
CA GLU A 30 -0.39 1.33 -12.77
C GLU A 30 0.00 1.01 -11.32
N PHE A 31 -0.45 1.83 -10.37
CA PHE A 31 -0.24 1.59 -8.94
C PHE A 31 -0.91 0.28 -8.50
N GLN A 32 -2.19 0.07 -8.85
CA GLN A 32 -2.92 -1.17 -8.55
C GLN A 32 -2.13 -2.39 -9.03
N LEU A 33 -1.81 -2.45 -10.33
CA LEU A 33 -1.12 -3.61 -10.92
C LEU A 33 0.22 -3.86 -10.23
N SER A 34 1.04 -2.82 -10.08
CA SER A 34 2.39 -2.93 -9.53
C SER A 34 2.38 -3.31 -8.05
N PHE A 35 1.46 -2.75 -7.26
CA PHE A 35 1.38 -2.99 -5.83
C PHE A 35 0.84 -4.40 -5.53
N LEU A 36 -0.21 -4.84 -6.24
CA LEU A 36 -0.73 -6.20 -6.12
C LEU A 36 0.32 -7.24 -6.50
N GLU A 37 1.11 -7.02 -7.55
CA GLU A 37 2.21 -7.90 -7.94
C GLU A 37 3.32 -7.94 -6.88
N ALA A 38 3.72 -6.78 -6.34
CA ALA A 38 4.75 -6.67 -5.32
C ALA A 38 4.37 -7.43 -4.04
N MET A 39 3.12 -7.27 -3.58
CA MET A 39 2.60 -7.98 -2.41
C MET A 39 2.48 -9.49 -2.63
N LYS A 40 1.95 -9.92 -3.79
CA LYS A 40 1.86 -11.37 -4.13
C LYS A 40 3.23 -12.03 -4.27
N SER A 41 4.25 -11.26 -4.63
CA SER A 41 5.63 -11.73 -4.79
C SER A 41 6.45 -11.66 -3.49
N GLU A 42 5.89 -11.10 -2.42
CA GLU A 42 6.58 -10.97 -1.14
C GLU A 42 6.82 -12.34 -0.50
N ARG A 43 8.10 -12.70 -0.35
CA ARG A 43 8.51 -13.96 0.28
C ARG A 43 9.01 -13.77 1.70
N ARG A 44 9.26 -12.52 2.11
CA ARG A 44 9.72 -12.18 3.45
C ARG A 44 8.53 -12.21 4.41
N ILE A 45 8.80 -12.64 5.64
CA ILE A 45 7.82 -12.51 6.71
C ILE A 45 7.89 -11.06 7.19
N LEU A 46 6.86 -10.29 6.86
CA LEU A 46 6.65 -8.97 7.41
C LEU A 46 5.99 -9.11 8.78
N ASN A 47 6.59 -8.51 9.79
CA ASN A 47 6.07 -8.51 11.15
C ASN A 47 5.06 -7.37 11.35
N GLU A 48 4.14 -7.59 12.28
CA GLU A 48 3.19 -6.55 12.69
C GLU A 48 3.91 -5.35 13.32
N PRO A 49 3.38 -4.12 13.14
CA PRO A 49 2.13 -3.77 12.45
C PRO A 49 2.28 -3.50 10.94
N VAL A 50 3.47 -3.71 10.37
CA VAL A 50 3.77 -3.34 8.97
C VAL A 50 3.00 -4.18 7.98
N TYR A 51 2.88 -5.48 8.25
CA TYR A 51 2.11 -6.39 7.41
C TYR A 51 0.65 -5.95 7.31
N ALA A 52 -0.02 -5.67 8.44
CA ALA A 52 -1.40 -5.21 8.45
C ALA A 52 -1.61 -3.96 7.57
N LEU A 53 -0.73 -2.95 7.68
CA LEU A 53 -0.84 -1.73 6.87
C LEU A 53 -0.72 -1.97 5.36
N LEU A 54 0.22 -2.84 4.95
CA LEU A 54 0.40 -3.16 3.54
C LEU A 54 -0.70 -4.10 3.02
N GLN A 55 -1.24 -4.95 3.89
CA GLN A 55 -2.37 -5.83 3.58
C GLN A 55 -3.67 -5.03 3.40
N GLU A 56 -3.93 -4.04 4.27
CA GLU A 56 -5.07 -3.13 4.11
C GLU A 56 -4.98 -2.38 2.76
N LEU A 57 -3.81 -1.81 2.44
CA LEU A 57 -3.60 -1.14 1.15
C LEU A 57 -3.69 -2.10 -0.05
N PHE A 58 -3.35 -3.38 0.14
CA PHE A 58 -3.54 -4.39 -0.89
C PHE A 58 -5.02 -4.62 -1.17
N GLU A 59 -5.85 -4.68 -0.13
CA GLU A 59 -7.31 -4.82 -0.26
C GLU A 59 -7.93 -3.57 -0.92
N ASP A 60 -7.49 -2.37 -0.54
CA ASP A 60 -7.90 -1.12 -1.19
C ASP A 60 -7.50 -1.11 -2.69
N ALA A 61 -6.29 -1.55 -3.02
CA ALA A 61 -5.84 -1.64 -4.40
C ALA A 61 -6.63 -2.71 -5.20
N ASP A 62 -7.01 -3.83 -4.59
CA ASP A 62 -7.83 -4.87 -5.24
C ASP A 62 -9.26 -4.38 -5.49
N ALA A 63 -9.79 -3.50 -4.62
CA ALA A 63 -11.09 -2.86 -4.76
C ALA A 63 -11.11 -1.66 -5.74
N TYR A 64 -9.96 -1.23 -6.27
CA TYR A 64 -9.91 -0.11 -7.21
C TYR A 64 -10.48 -0.47 -8.59
N VAL A 65 -11.34 0.41 -9.11
CA VAL A 65 -11.95 0.30 -10.43
C VAL A 65 -11.81 1.63 -11.18
N GLU A 66 -11.02 1.62 -12.26
CA GLU A 66 -10.73 2.81 -13.07
C GLU A 66 -11.99 3.48 -13.64
N TYR A 67 -12.88 2.69 -14.23
CA TYR A 67 -14.02 3.23 -14.97
C TYR A 67 -15.27 3.34 -14.09
N PRO A 68 -15.84 4.55 -13.91
CA PRO A 68 -16.98 4.73 -13.00
C PRO A 68 -18.23 3.90 -13.33
N HIS A 69 -18.44 3.56 -14.60
CA HIS A 69 -19.58 2.75 -15.05
C HIS A 69 -19.41 1.26 -14.78
N LEU A 70 -18.23 0.82 -14.33
CA LEU A 70 -17.93 -0.55 -13.92
C LEU A 70 -17.95 -0.72 -12.39
N ARG A 71 -18.10 0.37 -11.63
CA ARG A 71 -18.22 0.32 -10.17
C ARG A 71 -19.62 -0.13 -9.80
N ASP A 72 -19.77 -1.37 -9.40
CA ASP A 72 -21.05 -2.00 -9.07
C ASP A 72 -21.15 -2.46 -7.61
N ALA A 73 -20.04 -2.44 -6.88
CA ALA A 73 -19.97 -2.78 -5.46
C ALA A 73 -19.77 -1.52 -4.58
N PRO A 74 -20.39 -1.44 -3.39
CA PRO A 74 -20.19 -0.34 -2.44
C PRO A 74 -18.73 -0.13 -2.01
N GLU A 75 -17.92 -1.18 -2.08
CA GLU A 75 -16.49 -1.20 -1.78
C GLU A 75 -15.60 -0.72 -2.93
N ASP A 76 -16.13 -0.57 -4.14
CA ASP A 76 -15.32 -0.16 -5.29
C ASP A 76 -14.76 1.24 -5.12
N LEU A 77 -13.46 1.37 -5.36
CA LEU A 77 -12.73 2.63 -5.17
C LEU A 77 -12.46 3.35 -6.50
N ASP A 78 -12.54 4.66 -6.44
CA ASP A 78 -12.01 5.57 -7.47
C ASP A 78 -10.57 6.01 -7.20
N ASP A 79 -10.02 6.82 -8.11
CA ASP A 79 -8.65 7.34 -7.98
C ASP A 79 -8.45 8.18 -6.72
N GLU A 80 -9.44 9.00 -6.34
CA GLU A 80 -9.34 9.90 -5.18
C GLU A 80 -9.36 9.10 -3.87
N GLN A 81 -10.25 8.11 -3.78
CA GLN A 81 -10.34 7.20 -2.64
C GLN A 81 -9.06 6.37 -2.50
N LEU A 82 -8.57 5.76 -3.59
CA LEU A 82 -7.33 4.99 -3.57
C LEU A 82 -6.13 5.86 -3.16
N HIS A 83 -6.05 7.09 -3.66
CA HIS A 83 -5.00 8.05 -3.28
C HIS A 83 -5.05 8.40 -1.79
N GLU A 84 -6.24 8.64 -1.25
CA GLU A 84 -6.42 8.92 0.18
C GLU A 84 -6.03 7.72 1.06
N TYR A 85 -6.35 6.49 0.67
CA TYR A 85 -5.90 5.30 1.39
C TYR A 85 -4.39 5.11 1.32
N ALA A 86 -3.78 5.25 0.15
CA ALA A 86 -2.32 5.22 -0.01
C ALA A 86 -1.64 6.29 0.87
N ARG A 87 -2.23 7.49 0.97
CA ARG A 87 -1.72 8.59 1.80
C ARG A 87 -1.79 8.25 3.29
N ARG A 88 -2.88 7.65 3.75
CA ARG A 88 -3.05 7.20 5.15
C ARG A 88 -2.04 6.09 5.49
N THR A 89 -1.92 5.09 4.62
CA THR A 89 -0.93 4.02 4.80
C THR A 89 0.49 4.57 4.84
N ARG A 90 0.84 5.51 3.94
CA ARG A 90 2.14 6.14 3.95
C ARG A 90 2.42 6.90 5.24
N GLN A 91 1.44 7.63 5.77
CA GLN A 91 1.58 8.34 7.04
C GLN A 91 1.76 7.35 8.20
N ALA A 92 0.97 6.28 8.26
CA ALA A 92 1.11 5.26 9.30
C ALA A 92 2.49 4.59 9.26
N LEU A 93 3.03 4.31 8.07
CA LEU A 93 4.39 3.79 7.92
C LEU A 93 5.45 4.79 8.44
N ARG A 94 5.29 6.09 8.17
CA ARG A 94 6.19 7.14 8.72
C ARG A 94 6.15 7.16 10.25
N ASP A 95 4.97 7.02 10.83
CA ASP A 95 4.80 6.99 12.29
C ASP A 95 5.47 5.76 12.94
N LEU A 96 5.66 4.68 12.17
CA LEU A 96 6.44 3.49 12.56
C LEU A 96 7.96 3.61 12.33
N GLY A 97 8.43 4.73 11.76
CA GLY A 97 9.85 4.99 11.50
C GLY A 97 10.30 4.70 10.07
N TYR A 98 9.39 4.45 9.14
CA TYR A 98 9.69 4.32 7.72
C TYR A 98 9.68 5.67 7.01
N THR A 99 10.81 6.37 7.03
CA THR A 99 10.99 7.66 6.34
C THR A 99 11.22 7.46 4.85
#